data_AF-A0A2S9QBD4-F1
#
_entry.id   AF-A0A2S9QBD4-F1
#
_cell.length_a   1.000
_cell.length_b   1.000
_cell.length_c   1.000
_cell.angle_alpha   90.00
_cell.angle_beta   90.00
_cell.angle_gamma   90.00
#
_symmetry.space_group_name_H-M   'P 1'
#
loop_
_entity.id
_entity.type
_entity.pdbx_description
1 polymer ?
#
loop_
_entity_poly.entity_id
_entity_poly.type
_entity_poly.pdbx_seq_one_letter_code
_entity_poly.pdbx_strand_id
1 'polypeptide(L)'
;MRMLAHFPTLILLGSLFQTAIATAQTDPSPTFQTDRSAASGCVSARVSGNPNENGGALIGCINPVTGAFETPSNLRNQGDIDERVLRSYGFRGDGQSHPLSSVTALNGRSTAGWSLAQWQTVLPAARALSDEIDGAVINSLIQMNPGALKFRLGPLTARFSTPISSTCGKSIRFEGAGPELTIFRFGASNGWDHCLMGSPKPDKLELQGIRLQSSDIASTSTVGINARFTPGVNGTYSNFALDNFNTGMILVNSAGTMIEGGMIHAGASRRGLASTGTGIWFRGTNTFVNHIQNTLTQHYRIGYRFQSTNPPKMLGLEDQSLINSAAGGVGTCIQIDSDYKGYSPLQYVADNFSCDAYEGHVDARQVSHLSIRGGNWLIHPATGSWTPAGKNFFNFCRASTVRLEGAWISNNAQPLEVRSLINVTTDSCGIPNGTGASDVQIRNNKIEYRGLKTSVAMIVKTAGTSGVVVAGNLFTEFFNPRPPPPNAFSWAASDAQSALYQGLAGELVQTSPPPVDMTDRIARDIGILSLAPGVWSCHARLQLLPAAGVKVRAFQGAFSTEPAEMPAAPGQGMFMESGEWSGAEIRGIGPFVFDLTTKTQSSPLHIVGAASFAGGQLQMNTVGQCVRLR
;
A
#
# COMPACT_ATOMS: atom_id res chain seq x y z
N MET A 1 -24.95 -16.06 -39.36
CA MET A 1 -26.30 -15.86 -39.94
C MET A 1 -26.97 -14.69 -39.23
N ARG A 2 -27.43 -13.69 -40.00
CA ARG A 2 -28.29 -12.59 -39.52
C ARG A 2 -29.74 -13.07 -39.47
N MET A 3 -30.49 -12.71 -38.43
CA MET A 3 -31.80 -12.07 -38.60
C MET A 3 -32.24 -11.38 -37.31
N LEU A 4 -32.84 -10.21 -37.51
CA LEU A 4 -33.28 -9.20 -36.55
C LEU A 4 -34.75 -9.37 -36.14
N ALA A 5 -35.07 -8.70 -35.03
CA ALA A 5 -36.30 -7.93 -34.74
C ALA A 5 -37.45 -8.63 -34.01
N HIS A 6 -37.77 -8.17 -32.78
CA HIS A 6 -38.79 -7.14 -32.53
C HIS A 6 -38.83 -6.73 -31.05
N PHE A 7 -38.87 -5.41 -30.82
CA PHE A 7 -39.25 -4.74 -29.57
C PHE A 7 -40.77 -4.84 -29.33
N PRO A 8 -41.23 -4.55 -28.10
CA PRO A 8 -42.06 -3.37 -27.98
C PRO A 8 -41.64 -2.43 -26.84
N THR A 9 -41.76 -1.16 -27.19
CA THR A 9 -41.63 0.05 -26.39
C THR A 9 -42.81 0.20 -25.42
N LEU A 10 -42.55 0.59 -24.17
CA LEU A 10 -43.54 1.23 -23.31
C LEU A 10 -42.91 2.48 -22.70
N ILE A 11 -43.50 3.62 -23.06
CA ILE A 11 -43.20 4.99 -22.62
C ILE A 11 -44.24 5.36 -21.56
N LEU A 12 -43.82 5.91 -20.43
CA LEU A 12 -44.42 7.04 -19.68
C LEU A 12 -43.47 7.35 -18.49
N LEU A 13 -42.72 8.46 -18.53
CA LEU A 13 -43.02 9.74 -17.83
C LEU A 13 -43.23 9.55 -16.32
N GLY A 14 -42.51 10.19 -15.38
CA GLY A 14 -41.63 11.33 -15.45
C GLY A 14 -41.76 12.10 -14.13
N SER A 15 -40.67 12.23 -13.37
CA SER A 15 -40.43 13.30 -12.38
C SER A 15 -39.00 13.14 -11.84
N LEU A 16 -38.04 13.86 -12.45
CA LEU A 16 -37.48 15.11 -11.90
C LEU A 16 -36.47 14.88 -10.77
N PHE A 17 -35.23 14.58 -11.14
CA PHE A 17 -34.08 15.33 -10.63
C PHE A 17 -33.19 15.66 -11.82
N GLN A 18 -33.46 16.84 -12.40
CA GLN A 18 -32.50 17.51 -13.25
C GLN A 18 -31.23 17.69 -12.42
N THR A 19 -30.14 17.04 -12.83
CA THR A 19 -28.81 17.56 -12.53
C THR A 19 -28.78 18.96 -13.08
N ALA A 20 -28.81 19.95 -12.20
CA ALA A 20 -28.42 21.30 -12.55
C ALA A 20 -26.96 21.20 -13.03
N ILE A 21 -26.79 21.05 -14.34
CA ILE A 21 -25.63 21.55 -15.03
C ILE A 21 -25.71 23.05 -14.78
N ALA A 22 -25.10 23.49 -13.69
CA ALA A 22 -24.59 24.85 -13.66
C ALA A 22 -23.61 24.87 -14.82
N THR A 23 -24.07 25.33 -15.98
CA THR A 23 -23.22 26.07 -16.89
C THR A 23 -22.60 27.13 -16.01
N ALA A 24 -21.37 26.89 -15.53
CA ALA A 24 -20.53 27.96 -15.08
C ALA A 24 -20.46 28.87 -16.30
N GLN A 25 -21.28 29.93 -16.29
CA GLN A 25 -21.00 31.08 -17.10
C GLN A 25 -19.54 31.36 -16.81
N THR A 26 -18.71 31.17 -17.83
CA THR A 26 -17.40 31.78 -17.90
C THR A 26 -17.66 33.26 -17.70
N ASP A 27 -17.60 33.73 -16.46
CA ASP A 27 -17.43 35.15 -16.23
C ASP A 27 -16.15 35.49 -17.02
N PRO A 28 -16.24 36.37 -18.03
CA PRO A 28 -15.06 36.79 -18.74
C PRO A 28 -14.06 37.25 -17.69
N SER A 29 -12.83 36.73 -17.77
CA SER A 29 -11.74 37.10 -16.87
C SER A 29 -11.79 38.61 -16.65
N PRO A 30 -11.89 39.10 -15.40
CA PRO A 30 -12.14 40.51 -15.15
C PRO A 30 -11.06 41.34 -15.86
N THR A 31 -11.49 42.18 -16.80
CA THR A 31 -10.62 43.13 -17.48
C THR A 31 -10.19 44.19 -16.49
N PHE A 32 -8.97 44.08 -15.97
CA PHE A 32 -8.39 45.11 -15.12
C PHE A 32 -8.08 46.36 -15.95
N GLN A 33 -8.72 47.47 -15.60
CA GLN A 33 -8.31 48.80 -16.07
C GLN A 33 -7.27 49.37 -15.10
N THR A 34 -6.12 49.76 -15.62
CA THR A 34 -5.09 50.49 -14.88
C THR A 34 -5.33 52.00 -15.02
N ASP A 35 -5.78 52.64 -13.95
CA ASP A 35 -5.79 54.11 -13.89
C ASP A 35 -4.40 54.62 -13.50
N ARG A 36 -3.83 55.48 -14.34
CA ARG A 36 -2.66 56.30 -14.01
C ARG A 36 -3.16 57.62 -13.43
N SER A 37 -2.96 57.86 -12.14
CA SER A 37 -3.03 59.24 -11.63
C SER A 37 -1.79 59.99 -12.10
N ALA A 38 -1.99 60.92 -13.04
CA ALA A 38 -0.92 61.73 -13.64
C ALA A 38 -0.08 62.55 -12.62
N ALA A 39 -0.53 62.66 -11.37
CA ALA A 39 0.13 63.43 -10.31
C ALA A 39 1.00 62.61 -9.34
N SER A 40 0.89 61.28 -9.27
CA SER A 40 1.59 60.48 -8.23
C SER A 40 2.46 59.33 -8.76
N GLY A 41 2.42 59.04 -10.06
CA GLY A 41 3.20 57.94 -10.64
C GLY A 41 2.80 56.55 -10.10
N CYS A 42 1.63 56.44 -9.46
CA CYS A 42 1.14 55.19 -8.88
C CYS A 42 0.16 54.48 -9.80
N VAL A 43 0.20 53.14 -9.76
CA VAL A 43 -0.72 52.24 -10.47
C VAL A 43 -1.68 51.65 -9.46
N SER A 44 -2.98 51.62 -9.80
CA SER A 44 -4.01 50.94 -9.02
C SER A 44 -4.75 49.90 -9.87
N ALA A 45 -5.15 48.78 -9.26
CA ALA A 45 -5.92 47.72 -9.90
C ALA A 45 -7.41 47.88 -9.55
N ARG A 46 -8.26 48.04 -10.57
CA ARG A 46 -9.73 48.04 -10.44
C ARG A 46 -10.34 46.87 -11.21
N VAL A 47 -11.36 46.24 -10.61
CA VAL A 47 -12.20 45.25 -11.29
C VAL A 47 -13.22 46.01 -12.14
N SER A 48 -13.31 45.74 -13.44
CA SER A 48 -14.32 46.39 -14.29
C SER A 48 -15.71 45.85 -13.94
N GLY A 49 -16.63 46.72 -13.53
CA GLY A 49 -18.05 46.36 -13.33
C GLY A 49 -18.73 46.95 -12.09
N ASN A 50 -17.99 47.57 -11.16
CA ASN A 50 -18.59 48.17 -9.97
C ASN A 50 -18.19 49.66 -9.82
N PRO A 51 -19.04 50.62 -10.25
CA PRO A 51 -18.69 52.04 -10.26
C PRO A 51 -18.65 52.69 -8.87
N ASN A 52 -18.99 51.99 -7.79
CA ASN A 52 -19.16 52.57 -6.45
C ASN A 52 -18.07 52.25 -5.42
N GLU A 53 -16.99 51.53 -5.78
CA GLU A 53 -15.84 51.37 -4.88
C GLU A 53 -14.79 52.45 -5.13
N ASN A 54 -14.90 53.56 -4.40
CA ASN A 54 -13.85 54.56 -4.26
C ASN A 54 -12.63 53.96 -3.52
N GLY A 55 -11.78 53.20 -4.23
CA GLY A 55 -10.56 52.63 -3.65
C GLY A 55 -9.99 51.45 -4.43
N GLY A 56 -9.48 51.67 -5.65
CA GLY A 56 -8.65 50.66 -6.30
C GLY A 56 -7.45 50.31 -5.42
N ALA A 57 -7.08 49.02 -5.31
CA ALA A 57 -5.90 48.65 -4.52
C ALA A 57 -4.66 49.23 -5.21
N LEU A 58 -3.90 50.03 -4.46
CA LEU A 58 -2.64 50.61 -4.88
C LEU A 58 -1.63 49.48 -5.13
N ILE A 59 -1.25 49.25 -6.39
CA ILE A 59 -0.32 48.21 -6.82
C ILE A 59 1.13 48.64 -6.54
N GLY A 60 1.41 49.94 -6.66
CA GLY A 60 2.74 50.51 -6.44
C GLY A 60 2.90 51.88 -7.05
N CYS A 61 3.96 52.57 -6.66
CA CYS A 61 4.29 53.91 -7.07
C CYS A 61 5.67 53.95 -7.71
N ILE A 62 5.86 54.78 -8.72
CA ILE A 62 7.18 55.04 -9.25
C ILE A 62 7.92 55.92 -8.25
N ASN A 63 9.07 55.43 -7.75
CA ASN A 63 9.97 56.28 -6.99
C ASN A 63 10.49 57.38 -7.92
N PRO A 64 10.23 58.66 -7.62
CA PRO A 64 10.58 59.76 -8.51
C PRO A 64 12.09 60.00 -8.62
N VAL A 65 12.89 59.47 -7.69
CA VAL A 65 14.36 59.61 -7.64
C VAL A 65 15.07 58.48 -8.39
N THR A 66 14.61 57.25 -8.21
CA THR A 66 15.27 56.06 -8.80
C THR A 66 14.60 55.57 -10.08
N GLY A 67 13.38 56.03 -10.39
CA GLY A 67 12.55 55.52 -11.47
C GLY A 67 12.12 54.06 -11.27
N ALA A 68 12.35 53.49 -10.09
CA ALA A 68 11.98 52.12 -9.74
C ALA A 68 10.49 52.04 -9.40
N PHE A 69 9.85 50.91 -9.71
CA PHE A 69 8.49 50.65 -9.25
C PHE A 69 8.54 50.16 -7.80
N GLU A 70 8.11 51.02 -6.88
CA GLU A 70 7.97 50.70 -5.47
C GLU A 70 6.55 50.21 -5.20
N THR A 71 6.38 48.89 -5.10
CA THR A 71 5.22 48.33 -4.42
C THR A 71 5.18 48.89 -3.00
N PRO A 72 4.02 49.38 -2.52
CA PRO A 72 3.96 49.98 -1.22
C PRO A 72 4.24 48.90 -0.17
N SER A 73 4.80 49.30 0.97
CA SER A 73 5.31 48.39 2.00
C SER A 73 4.25 47.39 2.50
N ASN A 74 2.97 47.74 2.39
CA ASN A 74 1.83 46.88 2.70
C ASN A 74 1.68 45.67 1.75
N LEU A 75 2.10 45.76 0.48
CA LEU A 75 2.10 44.62 -0.46
C LEU A 75 3.38 43.78 -0.37
N ARG A 76 4.52 44.37 0.03
CA ARG A 76 5.81 43.65 0.16
C ARG A 76 5.89 42.73 1.39
N ASN A 77 5.03 42.94 2.38
CA ASN A 77 4.99 42.19 3.64
C ASN A 77 3.64 41.47 3.84
N GLN A 78 2.92 41.21 2.75
CA GLN A 78 1.61 40.58 2.83
C GLN A 78 1.78 39.07 3.03
N GLY A 79 1.39 38.58 4.21
CA GLY A 79 1.43 37.15 4.54
C GLY A 79 0.40 36.30 3.79
N ASP A 80 -0.62 36.92 3.18
CA ASP A 80 -1.66 36.27 2.39
C ASP A 80 -1.63 36.81 0.95
N ILE A 81 -1.24 35.95 0.02
CA ILE A 81 -0.98 36.26 -1.39
C ILE A 81 -2.06 35.58 -2.22
N ASP A 82 -2.92 36.38 -2.84
CA ASP A 82 -3.88 35.91 -3.82
C ASP A 82 -3.41 36.17 -5.25
N GLU A 83 -4.21 35.73 -6.22
CA GLU A 83 -3.93 35.94 -7.63
C GLU A 83 -3.86 37.43 -8.01
N ARG A 84 -4.61 38.32 -7.34
CA ARG A 84 -4.57 39.77 -7.59
C ARG A 84 -3.18 40.33 -7.26
N VAL A 85 -2.61 39.91 -6.12
CA VAL A 85 -1.24 40.27 -5.74
C VAL A 85 -0.25 39.71 -6.75
N LEU A 86 -0.36 38.43 -7.17
CA LEU A 86 0.55 37.87 -8.18
C LEU A 86 0.50 38.66 -9.50
N ARG A 87 -0.71 38.95 -10.01
CA ARG A 87 -0.91 39.69 -11.28
C ARG A 87 -0.32 41.10 -11.23
N SER A 88 -0.29 41.71 -10.05
CA SER A 88 0.32 43.01 -9.80
C SER A 88 1.84 43.01 -10.05
N TYR A 89 2.48 41.84 -10.06
CA TYR A 89 3.89 41.64 -10.39
C TYR A 89 4.12 41.03 -11.79
N GLY A 90 3.06 40.95 -12.61
CA GLY A 90 3.14 40.48 -14.00
C GLY A 90 2.84 39.00 -14.21
N PHE A 91 2.45 38.27 -13.15
CA PHE A 91 1.99 36.89 -13.26
C PHE A 91 0.82 36.76 -14.26
N ARG A 92 0.89 35.75 -15.12
CA ARG A 92 -0.08 35.45 -16.18
C ARG A 92 -0.97 34.27 -15.80
N GLY A 93 -0.39 33.14 -15.45
CA GLY A 93 -1.12 31.92 -15.09
C GLY A 93 -1.93 31.30 -16.23
N ASP A 94 -1.55 31.56 -17.48
CA ASP A 94 -2.25 31.10 -18.69
C ASP A 94 -1.66 29.81 -19.31
N GLY A 95 -0.60 29.27 -18.71
CA GLY A 95 0.12 28.09 -19.16
C GLY A 95 0.99 28.27 -20.41
N GLN A 96 1.07 29.49 -20.95
CA GLN A 96 1.93 29.84 -22.08
C GLN A 96 3.31 30.29 -21.58
N SER A 97 4.32 30.18 -22.46
CA SER A 97 5.68 30.61 -22.15
C SER A 97 5.77 32.13 -22.26
N HIS A 98 6.19 32.78 -21.18
CA HIS A 98 6.45 34.20 -21.06
C HIS A 98 7.80 34.45 -20.37
N PRO A 99 8.94 34.16 -21.03
CA PRO A 99 10.25 34.51 -20.51
C PRO A 99 10.35 36.01 -20.23
N LEU A 100 11.12 36.43 -19.22
CA LEU A 100 11.31 37.85 -18.91
C LEU A 100 11.76 38.68 -20.12
N SER A 101 12.56 38.11 -21.04
CA SER A 101 12.95 38.77 -22.30
C SER A 101 11.81 39.04 -23.28
N SER A 102 10.73 38.26 -23.24
CA SER A 102 9.58 38.41 -24.14
C SER A 102 8.48 39.30 -23.56
N VAL A 103 8.52 39.58 -22.26
CA VAL A 103 7.57 40.49 -21.62
C VAL A 103 7.93 41.90 -22.03
N THR A 104 7.08 42.53 -22.84
CA THR A 104 7.30 43.88 -23.39
C THR A 104 6.64 44.98 -22.58
N ALA A 105 5.72 44.64 -21.66
CA ALA A 105 5.18 45.59 -20.70
C ALA A 105 4.82 44.94 -19.35
N LEU A 106 5.06 45.69 -18.28
CA LEU A 106 4.66 45.38 -16.90
C LEU A 106 3.94 46.58 -16.30
N ASN A 107 2.67 46.41 -15.90
CA ASN A 107 1.82 47.49 -15.34
C ASN A 107 1.83 48.78 -16.19
N GLY A 108 1.80 48.64 -17.52
CA GLY A 108 1.81 49.75 -18.48
C GLY A 108 3.19 50.40 -18.71
N ARG A 109 4.26 49.95 -18.05
CA ARG A 109 5.64 50.37 -18.35
C ARG A 109 6.23 49.44 -19.41
N SER A 110 6.86 50.01 -20.43
CA SER A 110 7.63 49.22 -21.40
C SER A 110 8.80 48.53 -20.69
N THR A 111 8.84 47.21 -20.81
CA THR A 111 9.95 46.35 -20.36
C THR A 111 10.82 45.89 -21.53
N ALA A 112 10.54 46.38 -22.75
CA ALA A 112 11.34 46.08 -23.93
C ALA A 112 12.81 46.48 -23.70
N GLY A 113 13.72 45.53 -23.87
CA GLY A 113 15.16 45.75 -23.69
C GLY A 113 15.64 45.83 -22.23
N TRP A 114 14.79 45.48 -21.25
CA TRP A 114 15.23 45.43 -19.85
C TRP A 114 16.35 44.41 -19.65
N SER A 115 17.39 44.81 -18.92
CA SER A 115 18.46 43.92 -18.47
C SER A 115 17.99 43.04 -17.31
N LEU A 116 18.73 41.95 -17.05
CA LEU A 116 18.45 41.09 -15.90
C LEU A 116 18.50 41.88 -14.58
N ALA A 117 19.46 42.79 -14.42
CA ALA A 117 19.58 43.63 -13.23
C ALA A 117 18.32 44.50 -13.04
N GLN A 118 17.75 45.04 -14.12
CA GLN A 118 16.49 45.79 -14.05
C GLN A 118 15.32 44.89 -13.63
N TRP A 119 15.22 43.68 -14.17
CA TRP A 119 14.23 42.71 -13.70
C TRP A 119 14.40 42.35 -12.23
N GLN A 120 15.63 42.14 -11.76
CA GLN A 120 15.95 41.84 -10.37
C GLN A 120 15.55 42.95 -9.38
N THR A 121 15.43 44.20 -9.83
CA THR A 121 14.92 45.29 -8.95
C THR A 121 13.45 45.10 -8.56
N VAL A 122 12.67 44.40 -9.39
CA VAL A 122 11.23 44.15 -9.17
C VAL A 122 10.99 42.70 -8.73
N LEU A 123 11.72 41.77 -9.35
CA LEU A 123 11.64 40.33 -9.16
C LEU A 123 13.02 39.81 -8.69
N PRO A 124 13.38 39.99 -7.41
CA PRO A 124 14.71 39.65 -6.91
C PRO A 124 15.11 38.17 -7.05
N ALA A 125 14.15 37.28 -7.30
CA ALA A 125 14.43 35.87 -7.57
C ALA A 125 14.81 35.57 -9.03
N ALA A 126 14.70 36.53 -9.95
CA ALA A 126 15.10 36.36 -11.35
C ALA A 126 16.61 36.09 -11.47
N ARG A 127 16.97 35.03 -12.18
CA ARG A 127 18.36 34.57 -12.40
C ARG A 127 18.80 34.68 -13.84
N ALA A 128 17.87 34.66 -14.79
CA ALA A 128 18.13 34.83 -16.20
C ALA A 128 16.94 35.50 -16.92
N LEU A 129 17.20 36.13 -18.07
CA LEU A 129 16.12 36.68 -18.90
C LEU A 129 15.23 35.59 -19.53
N SER A 130 15.70 34.33 -19.53
CA SER A 130 14.94 33.15 -19.93
C SER A 130 14.02 32.60 -18.83
N ASP A 131 14.00 33.19 -17.64
CA ASP A 131 13.10 32.75 -16.57
C ASP A 131 11.65 33.07 -16.93
N GLU A 132 10.75 32.11 -16.72
CA GLU A 132 9.31 32.32 -16.85
C GLU A 132 8.82 33.32 -15.80
N ILE A 133 8.07 34.35 -16.23
CA ILE A 133 7.61 35.42 -15.33
C ILE A 133 6.77 34.88 -14.16
N ASP A 134 5.93 33.87 -14.39
CA ASP A 134 5.08 33.29 -13.34
C ASP A 134 5.92 32.73 -12.17
N GLY A 135 6.94 31.94 -12.50
CA GLY A 135 7.85 31.38 -11.52
C GLY A 135 8.74 32.44 -10.85
N ALA A 136 9.20 33.43 -11.62
CA ALA A 136 9.98 34.55 -11.09
C ALA A 136 9.18 35.38 -10.07
N VAL A 137 7.88 35.61 -10.31
CA VAL A 137 6.98 36.30 -9.38
C VAL A 137 6.80 35.52 -8.08
N ILE A 138 6.41 34.25 -8.15
CA ILE A 138 6.16 33.44 -6.96
C ILE A 138 7.44 33.34 -6.10
N ASN A 139 8.57 33.01 -6.71
CA ASN A 139 9.84 32.91 -5.99
C ASN A 139 10.29 34.26 -5.40
N SER A 140 10.02 35.37 -6.08
CA SER A 140 10.35 36.71 -5.58
C SER A 140 9.52 37.07 -4.36
N LEU A 141 8.22 36.75 -4.35
CA LEU A 141 7.35 36.97 -3.19
C LEU A 141 7.77 36.09 -2.01
N ILE A 142 8.16 34.85 -2.26
CA ILE A 142 8.75 33.99 -1.23
C ILE A 142 10.04 34.63 -0.69
N GLN A 143 10.90 35.17 -1.54
CA GLN A 143 12.17 35.77 -1.12
C GLN A 143 11.99 37.08 -0.33
N MET A 144 11.09 37.97 -0.77
CA MET A 144 10.88 39.30 -0.17
C MET A 144 10.20 39.26 1.20
N ASN A 145 9.32 38.29 1.44
CA ASN A 145 8.58 38.20 2.69
C ASN A 145 9.37 37.43 3.76
N PRO A 146 9.69 38.03 4.92
CA PRO A 146 10.48 37.36 5.95
C PRO A 146 9.68 36.36 6.80
N GLY A 147 8.34 36.49 6.84
CA GLY A 147 7.46 35.69 7.69
C GLY A 147 6.82 34.48 7.00
N ALA A 148 5.83 33.89 7.68
CA ALA A 148 5.00 32.83 7.11
C ALA A 148 4.15 33.37 5.95
N LEU A 149 3.95 32.53 4.93
CA LEU A 149 3.22 32.88 3.72
C LEU A 149 2.06 31.92 3.47
N LYS A 150 0.96 32.47 2.99
CA LYS A 150 -0.19 31.74 2.49
C LYS A 150 -0.48 32.19 1.06
N PHE A 151 -0.50 31.27 0.11
CA PHE A 151 -0.94 31.50 -1.26
C PHE A 151 -2.35 30.93 -1.46
N ARG A 152 -3.23 31.70 -2.10
CA ARG A 152 -4.60 31.27 -2.46
C ARG A 152 -4.84 31.52 -3.94
N LEU A 153 -4.79 30.46 -4.73
CA LEU A 153 -4.91 30.53 -6.19
C LEU A 153 -6.15 29.79 -6.68
N GLY A 154 -6.85 30.42 -7.63
CA GLY A 154 -7.93 29.79 -8.37
C GLY A 154 -7.43 28.82 -9.46
N PRO A 155 -8.31 28.43 -10.38
CA PRO A 155 -7.94 27.68 -11.58
C PRO A 155 -6.96 28.49 -12.45
N LEU A 156 -5.77 27.94 -12.69
CA LEU A 156 -4.74 28.54 -13.53
C LEU A 156 -3.64 27.52 -13.88
N THR A 157 -2.82 27.85 -14.87
CA THR A 157 -1.59 27.10 -15.15
C THR A 157 -0.38 28.04 -15.13
N ALA A 158 0.54 27.86 -14.19
CA ALA A 158 1.77 28.65 -14.10
C ALA A 158 2.98 27.88 -14.63
N ARG A 159 3.91 28.57 -15.29
CA ARG A 159 5.17 27.98 -15.78
C ARG A 159 6.38 28.43 -14.96
N PHE A 160 7.31 27.51 -14.78
CA PHE A 160 8.51 27.70 -13.98
C PHE A 160 9.74 27.22 -14.75
N SER A 161 10.74 28.10 -14.91
CA SER A 161 12.08 27.74 -15.42
C SER A 161 12.98 27.13 -14.34
N THR A 162 12.66 27.40 -13.07
CA THR A 162 13.42 26.95 -11.90
C THR A 162 12.46 26.43 -10.84
N PRO A 163 12.92 25.58 -9.90
CA PRO A 163 12.09 25.11 -8.79
C PRO A 163 11.49 26.27 -7.98
N ILE A 164 10.35 26.02 -7.33
CA ILE A 164 9.87 26.90 -6.27
C ILE A 164 10.81 26.72 -5.08
N SER A 165 11.48 27.79 -4.64
CA SER A 165 12.55 27.71 -3.64
C SER A 165 12.19 28.50 -2.39
N SER A 166 12.20 27.83 -1.24
CA SER A 166 11.97 28.47 0.07
C SER A 166 13.10 28.21 1.06
N THR A 167 13.54 29.25 1.74
CA THR A 167 14.60 29.20 2.77
C THR A 167 14.13 28.52 4.05
N CYS A 168 15.05 27.90 4.80
CA CYS A 168 14.76 27.32 6.12
C CYS A 168 14.15 28.33 7.10
N GLY A 169 13.20 27.88 7.90
CA GLY A 169 12.51 28.67 8.92
C GLY A 169 11.33 29.48 8.39
N LYS A 170 10.88 29.20 7.17
CA LYS A 170 9.77 29.90 6.51
C LYS A 170 8.61 28.94 6.27
N SER A 171 7.55 29.09 7.06
CA SER A 171 6.33 28.32 6.86
C SER A 171 5.58 28.82 5.63
N ILE A 172 5.22 27.90 4.73
CA ILE A 172 4.47 28.19 3.51
C ILE A 172 3.25 27.32 3.45
N ARG A 173 2.10 27.94 3.23
CA ARG A 173 0.84 27.31 2.90
C ARG A 173 0.42 27.68 1.49
N PHE A 174 0.01 26.70 0.70
CA PHE A 174 -0.44 26.89 -0.67
C PHE A 174 -1.79 26.21 -0.86
N GLU A 175 -2.81 26.98 -1.21
CA GLU A 175 -4.17 26.52 -1.47
C GLU A 175 -4.51 26.78 -2.93
N GLY A 176 -4.63 25.71 -3.72
CA GLY A 176 -5.18 25.76 -5.08
C GLY A 176 -6.65 25.36 -5.13
N ALA A 177 -7.25 25.49 -6.31
CA ALA A 177 -8.63 25.13 -6.59
C ALA A 177 -8.85 23.61 -6.79
N GLY A 178 -7.77 22.83 -6.83
CA GLY A 178 -7.78 21.38 -7.08
C GLY A 178 -6.67 21.00 -8.07
N PRO A 179 -6.15 19.76 -8.02
CA PRO A 179 -5.01 19.33 -8.84
C PRO A 179 -5.30 19.34 -10.35
N GLU A 180 -6.58 19.29 -10.74
CA GLU A 180 -7.00 19.44 -12.15
C GLU A 180 -7.13 20.91 -12.61
N LEU A 181 -7.15 21.86 -11.67
CA LEU A 181 -7.46 23.26 -11.93
C LEU A 181 -6.26 24.19 -11.70
N THR A 182 -5.47 23.95 -10.66
CA THR A 182 -4.27 24.73 -10.35
C THR A 182 -3.01 23.90 -10.64
N ILE A 183 -2.36 24.20 -11.77
CA ILE A 183 -1.26 23.40 -12.31
C ILE A 183 0.03 24.22 -12.40
N PHE A 184 1.12 23.72 -11.82
CA PHE A 184 2.46 24.28 -11.97
C PHE A 184 3.29 23.39 -12.87
N ARG A 185 3.75 23.96 -13.99
CA ARG A 185 4.53 23.26 -15.01
C ARG A 185 6.00 23.61 -14.91
N PHE A 186 6.84 22.58 -14.88
CA PHE A 186 8.29 22.68 -14.77
C PHE A 186 8.96 22.07 -16.01
N GLY A 187 10.14 22.59 -16.35
CA GLY A 187 11.05 21.97 -17.32
C GLY A 187 11.76 20.76 -16.73
N ALA A 188 13.04 20.59 -17.07
CA ALA A 188 13.93 19.60 -16.45
C ALA A 188 14.47 20.08 -15.08
N SER A 189 13.56 20.46 -14.17
CA SER A 189 13.90 20.92 -12.82
C SER A 189 13.05 20.21 -11.75
N ASN A 190 13.43 20.36 -10.49
CA ASN A 190 12.53 20.01 -9.39
C ASN A 190 11.28 20.90 -9.42
N GLY A 191 10.19 20.42 -8.82
CA GLY A 191 8.98 21.21 -8.63
C GLY A 191 9.15 22.19 -7.46
N TRP A 192 9.44 21.66 -6.27
CA TRP A 192 9.59 22.44 -5.05
C TRP A 192 10.83 22.02 -4.25
N ASP A 193 11.64 23.01 -3.88
CA ASP A 193 12.84 22.88 -3.05
C ASP A 193 12.66 23.65 -1.73
N HIS A 194 12.34 22.95 -0.65
CA HIS A 194 12.12 23.53 0.68
C HIS A 194 13.31 23.27 1.61
N CYS A 195 13.95 24.35 2.07
CA CYS A 195 15.05 24.32 3.02
C CYS A 195 16.22 23.42 2.59
N LEU A 196 16.61 23.46 1.30
CA LEU A 196 17.73 22.65 0.80
C LEU A 196 19.12 23.16 1.19
N MET A 197 19.26 24.45 1.46
CA MET A 197 20.53 25.08 1.88
C MET A 197 20.42 25.66 3.29
N GLY A 198 21.52 25.60 4.05
CA GLY A 198 21.59 26.06 5.44
C GLY A 198 21.22 25.00 6.47
N SER A 199 21.05 25.40 7.72
CA SER A 199 20.57 24.51 8.79
C SER A 199 19.04 24.55 8.85
N PRO A 200 18.36 23.38 8.94
CA PRO A 200 16.92 23.35 9.14
C PRO A 200 16.51 24.15 10.37
N LYS A 201 15.37 24.83 10.28
CA LYS A 201 14.73 25.57 11.38
C LYS A 201 13.27 25.13 11.50
N PRO A 202 12.57 25.42 12.61
CA PRO A 202 11.14 25.12 12.72
C PRO A 202 10.34 25.85 11.64
N ASP A 203 9.77 25.10 10.71
CA ASP A 203 8.92 25.56 9.61
C ASP A 203 7.91 24.49 9.19
N LYS A 204 6.92 24.90 8.38
CA LYS A 204 5.91 24.01 7.83
C LYS A 204 5.78 24.19 6.32
N LEU A 205 5.52 23.09 5.61
CA LEU A 205 5.09 23.12 4.23
C LEU A 205 3.69 22.49 4.12
N GLU A 206 2.70 23.33 3.80
CA GLU A 206 1.31 22.93 3.64
C GLU A 206 0.91 23.12 2.17
N LEU A 207 0.64 22.05 1.43
CA LEU A 207 0.26 22.10 0.02
C LEU A 207 -1.10 21.42 -0.19
N GLN A 208 -2.06 22.16 -0.74
CA GLN A 208 -3.40 21.68 -0.95
C GLN A 208 -3.92 22.03 -2.34
N GLY A 209 -4.55 21.07 -3.02
CA GLY A 209 -5.32 21.36 -4.23
C GLY A 209 -4.48 21.80 -5.42
N ILE A 210 -3.25 21.31 -5.55
CA ILE A 210 -2.32 21.69 -6.62
C ILE A 210 -1.74 20.48 -7.35
N ARG A 211 -1.40 20.66 -8.62
CA ARG A 211 -0.58 19.73 -9.41
C ARG A 211 0.78 20.34 -9.68
N LEU A 212 1.86 19.62 -9.37
CA LEU A 212 3.19 19.89 -9.93
C LEU A 212 3.38 18.92 -11.10
N GLN A 213 3.77 19.43 -12.27
CA GLN A 213 3.94 18.64 -13.48
C GLN A 213 5.30 18.95 -14.13
N SER A 214 6.14 17.93 -14.26
CA SER A 214 7.31 17.98 -15.11
C SER A 214 6.93 17.76 -16.57
N SER A 215 7.51 18.53 -17.47
CA SER A 215 7.43 18.31 -18.91
C SER A 215 8.47 17.29 -19.42
N ASP A 216 9.48 16.97 -18.60
CA ASP A 216 10.47 15.94 -18.89
C ASP A 216 10.00 14.57 -18.41
N ILE A 217 9.34 13.84 -19.31
CA ILE A 217 8.74 12.51 -19.09
C ILE A 217 9.74 11.35 -18.91
N ALA A 218 11.04 11.62 -19.06
CA ALA A 218 12.10 10.61 -18.95
C ALA A 218 13.21 11.01 -17.99
N SER A 219 13.03 12.10 -17.25
CA SER A 219 13.98 12.57 -16.24
C SER A 219 14.35 11.44 -15.27
N THR A 220 15.64 11.35 -14.96
CA THR A 220 16.19 10.45 -13.95
C THR A 220 16.67 11.17 -12.69
N SER A 221 16.49 12.49 -12.60
CA SER A 221 17.07 13.32 -11.54
C SER A 221 16.08 14.28 -10.87
N THR A 222 14.93 14.57 -11.48
CA THR A 222 13.99 15.57 -10.96
C THR A 222 13.15 15.02 -9.80
N VAL A 223 12.86 15.90 -8.85
CA VAL A 223 12.03 15.63 -7.69
C VAL A 223 10.82 16.56 -7.69
N GLY A 224 9.62 16.02 -7.49
CA GLY A 224 8.40 16.84 -7.39
C GLY A 224 8.47 17.77 -6.19
N ILE A 225 8.66 17.21 -5.00
CA ILE A 225 8.85 17.95 -3.74
C ILE A 225 10.09 17.42 -3.03
N ASN A 226 11.07 18.29 -2.82
CA ASN A 226 12.28 18.01 -2.05
C ASN A 226 12.31 18.93 -0.84
N ALA A 227 11.98 18.39 0.34
CA ALA A 227 11.83 19.15 1.56
C ALA A 227 12.68 18.59 2.69
N ARG A 228 13.31 19.49 3.44
CA ARG A 228 14.09 19.14 4.62
C ARG A 228 13.64 19.97 5.81
N PHE A 229 13.42 19.29 6.93
CA PHE A 229 12.85 19.89 8.13
C PHE A 229 13.76 19.72 9.34
N THR A 230 13.49 20.49 10.40
CA THR A 230 13.86 20.07 11.76
C THR A 230 12.88 18.99 12.21
N PRO A 231 13.31 17.96 12.95
CA PRO A 231 12.38 17.01 13.57
C PRO A 231 11.27 17.75 14.37
N GLY A 232 10.00 17.54 14.01
CA GLY A 232 8.84 18.25 14.57
C GLY A 232 7.57 17.99 13.76
N VAL A 233 6.52 18.81 13.87
CA VAL A 233 5.33 18.72 13.01
C VAL A 233 5.48 19.68 11.82
N ASN A 234 5.76 19.14 10.62
CA ASN A 234 6.31 19.96 9.53
C ASN A 234 5.59 19.88 8.18
N GLY A 235 4.73 18.89 7.91
CA GLY A 235 4.18 18.68 6.55
C GLY A 235 2.69 18.35 6.51
N THR A 236 1.94 19.06 5.66
CA THR A 236 0.55 18.72 5.34
C THR A 236 0.37 18.77 3.82
N TYR A 237 0.02 17.65 3.21
CA TYR A 237 -0.17 17.55 1.76
C TYR A 237 -1.53 16.94 1.49
N SER A 238 -2.45 17.68 0.87
CA SER A 238 -3.83 17.21 0.68
C SER A 238 -4.36 17.46 -0.73
N ASN A 239 -5.04 16.47 -1.31
CA ASN A 239 -5.66 16.56 -2.64
C ASN A 239 -4.69 17.17 -3.68
N PHE A 240 -3.55 16.53 -3.91
CA PHE A 240 -2.48 17.04 -4.76
C PHE A 240 -2.04 16.01 -5.80
N ALA A 241 -1.39 16.47 -6.87
CA ALA A 241 -0.82 15.60 -7.88
C ALA A 241 0.64 15.94 -8.20
N LEU A 242 1.45 14.92 -8.44
CA LEU A 242 2.85 15.04 -8.88
C LEU A 242 3.06 14.18 -10.11
N ASP A 243 3.32 14.81 -11.25
CA ASP A 243 3.38 14.12 -12.55
C ASP A 243 4.76 14.24 -13.20
N ASN A 244 5.25 13.11 -13.72
CA ASN A 244 6.46 12.98 -14.55
C ASN A 244 7.79 13.36 -13.85
N PHE A 245 7.82 13.34 -12.51
CA PHE A 245 9.09 13.47 -11.78
C PHE A 245 9.76 12.11 -11.60
N ASN A 246 11.09 12.07 -11.62
CA ASN A 246 11.82 10.83 -11.33
C ASN A 246 11.50 10.31 -9.92
N THR A 247 11.46 11.23 -8.96
CA THR A 247 11.03 10.97 -7.58
C THR A 247 9.87 11.91 -7.26
N GLY A 248 8.77 11.39 -6.71
CA GLY A 248 7.62 12.22 -6.34
C GLY A 248 7.98 13.15 -5.18
N MET A 249 8.27 12.58 -4.01
CA MET A 249 8.57 13.33 -2.79
C MET A 249 9.81 12.78 -2.08
N ILE A 250 10.69 13.67 -1.63
CA ILE A 250 11.74 13.40 -0.65
C ILE A 250 11.49 14.29 0.57
N LEU A 251 11.20 13.66 1.70
CA LEU A 251 10.88 14.32 2.96
C LEU A 251 11.93 13.96 3.99
N VAL A 252 12.86 14.88 4.22
CA VAL A 252 14.00 14.68 5.12
C VAL A 252 13.68 15.20 6.52
N ASN A 253 13.80 14.34 7.53
CA ASN A 253 13.50 14.63 8.94
C ASN A 253 12.06 15.12 9.18
N SER A 254 11.13 14.75 8.29
CA SER A 254 9.72 15.10 8.39
C SER A 254 9.05 14.26 9.47
N ALA A 255 8.49 14.90 10.49
CA ALA A 255 7.67 14.26 11.51
C ALA A 255 6.28 14.92 11.56
N GLY A 256 5.31 14.25 12.19
CA GLY A 256 3.93 14.71 12.27
C GLY A 256 3.28 14.98 10.91
N THR A 257 3.78 14.35 9.84
CA THR A 257 3.41 14.69 8.48
C THR A 257 2.15 13.94 8.06
N MET A 258 1.20 14.66 7.47
CA MET A 258 -0.03 14.10 6.93
C MET A 258 -0.03 14.24 5.40
N ILE A 259 -0.19 13.12 4.70
CA ILE A 259 -0.35 13.06 3.24
C ILE A 259 -1.70 12.40 2.96
N GLU A 260 -2.63 13.12 2.33
CA GLU A 260 -3.99 12.65 2.09
C GLU A 260 -4.44 12.92 0.65
N GLY A 261 -4.95 11.89 -0.03
CA GLY A 261 -5.55 12.07 -1.36
C GLY A 261 -4.55 12.47 -2.45
N GLY A 262 -3.29 12.00 -2.36
CA GLY A 262 -2.25 12.31 -3.34
C GLY A 262 -2.27 11.37 -4.56
N MET A 263 -2.06 11.92 -5.76
CA MET A 263 -1.79 11.14 -6.99
C MET A 263 -0.39 11.41 -7.49
N ILE A 264 0.51 10.44 -7.36
CA ILE A 264 1.94 10.60 -7.66
C ILE A 264 2.31 9.62 -8.76
N HIS A 265 2.66 10.12 -9.94
CA HIS A 265 2.85 9.32 -11.14
C HIS A 265 4.14 9.69 -11.86
N ALA A 266 5.03 8.71 -12.03
CA ALA A 266 6.32 8.93 -12.69
C ALA A 266 6.21 9.14 -14.21
N GLY A 267 5.01 8.98 -14.78
CA GLY A 267 4.73 9.04 -16.21
C GLY A 267 4.50 7.66 -16.83
N ALA A 268 3.63 7.59 -17.83
CA ALA A 268 3.26 6.32 -18.48
C ALA A 268 4.44 5.63 -19.20
N SER A 269 5.42 6.43 -19.67
CA SER A 269 6.68 5.97 -20.26
C SER A 269 7.50 5.08 -19.31
N ARG A 270 7.27 5.17 -17.99
CA ARG A 270 8.02 4.42 -16.96
C ARG A 270 7.31 3.17 -16.47
N ARG A 271 6.09 2.89 -16.95
CA ARG A 271 5.29 1.73 -16.53
C ARG A 271 6.07 0.44 -16.72
N GLY A 272 6.40 -0.23 -15.61
CA GLY A 272 7.19 -1.46 -15.64
C GLY A 272 8.57 -1.26 -16.27
N LEU A 273 9.13 -0.04 -16.32
CA LEU A 273 10.44 0.26 -16.92
C LEU A 273 11.33 1.10 -15.98
N ALA A 274 10.78 1.60 -14.87
CA ALA A 274 11.51 2.40 -13.91
C ALA A 274 12.64 1.61 -13.24
N SER A 275 13.88 1.93 -13.60
CA SER A 275 15.10 1.41 -12.95
C SER A 275 15.51 2.23 -11.72
N THR A 276 15.00 3.46 -11.59
CA THR A 276 15.32 4.42 -10.53
C THR A 276 14.08 5.19 -10.07
N GLY A 277 14.23 5.97 -9.00
CA GLY A 277 13.19 6.88 -8.52
C GLY A 277 12.23 6.27 -7.50
N THR A 278 11.70 7.12 -6.65
CA THR A 278 10.79 6.73 -5.57
C THR A 278 9.52 7.57 -5.61
N GLY A 279 8.34 6.99 -5.37
CA GLY A 279 7.10 7.75 -5.24
C GLY A 279 7.15 8.69 -4.04
N ILE A 280 7.18 8.13 -2.83
CA ILE A 280 7.35 8.88 -1.58
C ILE A 280 8.52 8.31 -0.78
N TRP A 281 9.46 9.16 -0.41
CA TRP A 281 10.64 8.80 0.36
C TRP A 281 10.73 9.62 1.65
N PHE A 282 10.46 8.98 2.78
CA PHE A 282 10.80 9.51 4.10
C PHE A 282 12.23 9.10 4.45
N ARG A 283 13.07 10.08 4.76
CA ARG A 283 14.49 9.87 5.08
C ARG A 283 14.87 10.66 6.32
N GLY A 284 15.64 10.09 7.23
CA GLY A 284 16.27 10.90 8.27
C GLY A 284 16.41 10.23 9.63
N THR A 285 16.44 11.09 10.64
CA THR A 285 16.64 10.75 12.06
C THR A 285 15.50 11.36 12.88
N ASN A 286 15.01 10.66 13.91
CA ASN A 286 13.97 11.19 14.80
C ASN A 286 12.67 11.61 14.06
N THR A 287 12.19 10.84 13.08
CA THR A 287 10.89 11.12 12.46
C THR A 287 9.80 10.29 13.13
N PHE A 288 8.79 10.93 13.70
CA PHE A 288 7.71 10.26 14.41
C PHE A 288 6.37 10.63 13.80
N VAL A 289 5.42 9.68 13.82
CA VAL A 289 3.99 9.92 13.60
C VAL A 289 3.70 10.52 12.22
N ASN A 290 4.04 9.79 11.17
CA ASN A 290 3.66 10.17 9.80
C ASN A 290 2.50 9.31 9.30
N HIS A 291 1.53 9.96 8.68
CA HIS A 291 0.33 9.34 8.17
C HIS A 291 0.18 9.60 6.68
N ILE A 292 0.14 8.53 5.89
CA ILE A 292 -0.19 8.58 4.47
C ILE A 292 -1.50 7.83 4.27
N GLN A 293 -2.49 8.52 3.70
CA GLN A 293 -3.82 8.00 3.51
C GLN A 293 -4.35 8.30 2.11
N ASN A 294 -5.14 7.37 1.55
CA ASN A 294 -5.84 7.56 0.28
C ASN A 294 -4.91 8.04 -0.85
N THR A 295 -3.64 7.61 -0.84
CA THR A 295 -2.60 8.13 -1.72
C THR A 295 -2.09 7.03 -2.64
N LEU A 296 -1.90 7.36 -3.91
CA LEU A 296 -1.47 6.45 -4.96
C LEU A 296 -0.09 6.86 -5.49
N THR A 297 0.83 5.89 -5.57
CA THR A 297 2.10 6.01 -6.30
C THR A 297 2.11 5.06 -7.50
N GLN A 298 2.57 5.51 -8.66
CA GLN A 298 2.58 4.68 -9.87
C GLN A 298 3.83 4.83 -10.71
N HIS A 299 4.28 3.70 -11.27
CA HIS A 299 5.37 3.59 -12.25
C HIS A 299 6.74 4.04 -11.75
N TYR A 300 6.98 3.94 -10.45
CA TYR A 300 8.30 4.16 -9.84
C TYR A 300 9.06 2.85 -9.66
N ARG A 301 10.39 2.95 -9.51
CA ARG A 301 11.19 1.80 -9.08
C ARG A 301 10.78 1.35 -7.67
N ILE A 302 10.55 2.31 -6.77
CA ILE A 302 10.02 2.08 -5.42
C ILE A 302 8.78 2.96 -5.20
N GLY A 303 7.65 2.39 -4.77
CA GLY A 303 6.45 3.16 -4.45
C GLY A 303 6.66 4.04 -3.21
N TYR A 304 6.88 3.38 -2.07
CA TYR A 304 7.10 4.00 -0.77
C TYR A 304 8.42 3.52 -0.16
N ARG A 305 9.25 4.46 0.29
CA ARG A 305 10.50 4.15 0.98
C ARG A 305 10.60 4.87 2.31
N PHE A 306 10.95 4.12 3.34
CA PHE A 306 11.24 4.63 4.67
C PHE A 306 12.66 4.26 5.05
N GLN A 307 13.54 5.27 5.10
CA GLN A 307 14.96 5.07 5.35
C GLN A 307 15.43 5.83 6.59
N SER A 308 15.89 5.10 7.61
CA SER A 308 16.60 5.72 8.74
C SER A 308 18.07 5.97 8.37
N THR A 309 18.60 7.16 8.66
CA THR A 309 19.99 7.55 8.31
C THR A 309 20.89 7.75 9.52
N ASN A 310 20.66 7.01 10.61
CA ASN A 310 21.24 7.30 11.93
C ASN A 310 22.76 7.01 12.07
N PRO A 311 23.55 7.88 12.72
CA PRO A 311 24.76 7.48 13.45
C PRO A 311 24.40 6.70 14.75
N PRO A 312 25.37 6.02 15.40
CA PRO A 312 25.08 5.27 16.63
C PRO A 312 24.47 6.18 17.71
N LYS A 313 23.37 5.75 18.36
CA LYS A 313 22.70 6.38 19.53
C LYS A 313 21.62 7.46 19.30
N MET A 314 21.04 7.60 18.10
CA MET A 314 19.82 8.41 17.90
C MET A 314 18.59 7.55 17.63
N LEU A 315 17.39 8.04 17.99
CA LEU A 315 16.11 7.40 17.67
C LEU A 315 15.86 7.53 16.15
N GLY A 316 15.25 6.52 15.54
CA GLY A 316 15.08 6.43 14.08
C GLY A 316 13.71 6.90 13.63
N LEU A 317 13.18 6.25 12.60
CA LEU A 317 11.82 6.50 12.12
C LEU A 317 10.85 5.65 12.95
N GLU A 318 9.78 6.25 13.44
CA GLU A 318 8.77 5.59 14.27
C GLU A 318 7.37 6.02 13.85
N ASP A 319 6.38 5.16 14.11
CA ASP A 319 4.96 5.40 13.84
C ASP A 319 4.65 5.87 12.42
N GLN A 320 5.08 5.08 11.44
CA GLN A 320 4.74 5.31 10.03
C GLN A 320 3.48 4.51 9.67
N SER A 321 2.48 5.17 9.10
CA SER A 321 1.25 4.51 8.67
C SER A 321 0.91 4.79 7.21
N LEU A 322 0.53 3.72 6.51
CA LEU A 322 0.00 3.70 5.15
C LEU A 322 -1.41 3.11 5.21
N ILE A 323 -2.44 3.90 4.98
CA ILE A 323 -3.84 3.46 5.09
C ILE A 323 -4.56 3.72 3.77
N ASN A 324 -5.34 2.75 3.27
CA ASN A 324 -6.12 2.88 2.03
C ASN A 324 -5.30 3.44 0.85
N SER A 325 -4.01 3.09 0.79
CA SER A 325 -3.04 3.64 -0.16
C SER A 325 -2.60 2.57 -1.15
N ALA A 326 -1.94 2.97 -2.23
CA ALA A 326 -1.59 2.03 -3.29
C ALA A 326 -0.27 2.35 -3.99
N ALA A 327 0.41 1.30 -4.45
CA ALA A 327 1.55 1.38 -5.36
C ALA A 327 1.30 0.48 -6.57
N GLY A 328 1.30 1.04 -7.78
CA GLY A 328 0.93 0.33 -9.01
C GLY A 328 2.00 0.34 -10.09
N GLY A 329 2.25 -0.82 -10.70
CA GLY A 329 3.25 -0.98 -11.76
C GLY A 329 4.67 -0.58 -11.31
N VAL A 330 4.99 -0.87 -10.04
CA VAL A 330 6.26 -0.50 -9.41
C VAL A 330 7.22 -1.68 -9.27
N GLY A 331 8.51 -1.41 -9.11
CA GLY A 331 9.47 -2.46 -8.78
C GLY A 331 9.21 -3.05 -7.41
N THR A 332 9.28 -2.19 -6.40
CA THR A 332 8.96 -2.54 -5.00
C THR A 332 7.88 -1.62 -4.46
N CYS A 333 6.79 -2.15 -3.88
CA CYS A 333 5.76 -1.29 -3.30
C CYS A 333 6.23 -0.57 -2.05
N ILE A 334 6.77 -1.31 -1.07
CA ILE A 334 7.24 -0.75 0.19
C ILE A 334 8.66 -1.24 0.47
N GLN A 335 9.59 -0.31 0.70
CA GLN A 335 10.94 -0.61 1.17
C GLN A 335 11.19 0.06 2.53
N ILE A 336 11.64 -0.73 3.49
CA ILE A 336 12.01 -0.26 4.84
C ILE A 336 13.46 -0.64 5.08
N ASP A 337 14.32 0.37 5.18
CA ASP A 337 15.76 0.20 5.34
C ASP A 337 16.40 1.22 6.29
N SER A 338 17.66 0.95 6.67
CA SER A 338 18.44 1.78 7.57
C SER A 338 19.91 1.77 7.15
N ASP A 339 20.57 2.92 7.23
CA ASP A 339 22.01 3.04 7.04
C ASP A 339 22.79 2.44 8.23
N TYR A 340 22.17 2.36 9.41
CA TYR A 340 22.77 1.78 10.61
C TYR A 340 22.16 0.45 11.01
N LYS A 341 23.05 -0.54 11.01
CA LYS A 341 22.77 -1.95 11.21
C LYS A 341 22.41 -2.30 12.66
N GLY A 342 22.58 -1.43 13.65
CA GLY A 342 22.27 -1.73 15.06
C GLY A 342 20.89 -1.27 15.54
N TYR A 343 20.17 -0.46 14.75
CA TYR A 343 18.94 0.19 15.19
C TYR A 343 17.79 -0.08 14.23
N SER A 344 16.68 -0.56 14.77
CA SER A 344 15.51 -0.96 14.01
C SER A 344 14.37 0.05 14.19
N PRO A 345 13.84 0.65 13.12
CA PRO A 345 12.68 1.54 13.17
C PRO A 345 11.50 0.94 13.95
N LEU A 346 10.91 1.67 14.90
CA LEU A 346 10.11 1.04 15.95
C LEU A 346 8.73 0.55 15.47
N GLN A 347 7.99 1.25 14.60
CA GLN A 347 6.64 0.81 14.23
C GLN A 347 6.17 1.27 12.83
N TYR A 348 5.67 0.31 12.04
CA TYR A 348 5.14 0.49 10.69
C TYR A 348 3.80 -0.22 10.55
N VAL A 349 2.82 0.49 9.99
CA VAL A 349 1.49 -0.06 9.72
C VAL A 349 1.14 0.17 8.25
N ALA A 350 0.79 -0.91 7.55
CA ALA A 350 0.14 -0.85 6.25
C ALA A 350 -1.24 -1.49 6.38
N ASP A 351 -2.30 -0.72 6.18
CA ASP A 351 -3.69 -1.18 6.30
C ASP A 351 -4.46 -0.92 5.00
N ASN A 352 -5.15 -1.95 4.52
CA ASN A 352 -5.90 -1.94 3.27
C ASN A 352 -5.10 -1.36 2.08
N PHE A 353 -3.84 -1.80 1.96
CA PHE A 353 -2.91 -1.33 0.94
C PHE A 353 -3.06 -2.14 -0.36
N SER A 354 -3.06 -1.48 -1.52
CA SER A 354 -3.05 -2.16 -2.81
C SER A 354 -1.69 -2.06 -3.48
N CYS A 355 -1.07 -3.20 -3.75
CA CYS A 355 0.23 -3.32 -4.38
C CYS A 355 0.12 -4.09 -5.70
N ASP A 356 0.73 -3.56 -6.75
CA ASP A 356 0.97 -4.24 -8.01
C ASP A 356 2.45 -4.04 -8.39
N ALA A 357 3.26 -5.08 -8.17
CA ALA A 357 4.72 -5.00 -8.28
C ALA A 357 5.37 -6.17 -9.04
N TYR A 358 6.51 -5.91 -9.68
CA TYR A 358 7.27 -6.91 -10.45
C TYR A 358 8.54 -7.44 -9.76
N GLU A 359 9.02 -6.82 -8.67
CA GLU A 359 10.15 -7.33 -7.89
C GLU A 359 9.88 -7.57 -6.41
N GLY A 360 9.03 -6.77 -5.77
CA GLY A 360 8.76 -6.91 -4.34
C GLY A 360 7.48 -6.22 -3.89
N HIS A 361 6.69 -6.89 -3.05
CA HIS A 361 5.60 -6.25 -2.32
C HIS A 361 6.14 -5.44 -1.14
N VAL A 362 6.90 -6.10 -0.27
CA VAL A 362 7.51 -5.49 0.90
C VAL A 362 8.93 -6.01 1.06
N ASP A 363 9.93 -5.11 1.00
CA ASP A 363 11.32 -5.40 1.35
C ASP A 363 11.64 -4.76 2.71
N ALA A 364 11.43 -5.53 3.78
CA ALA A 364 11.69 -5.12 5.15
C ALA A 364 13.06 -5.62 5.61
N ARG A 365 14.09 -4.81 5.33
CA ARG A 365 15.47 -5.15 5.66
C ARG A 365 15.74 -5.05 7.15
N GLN A 366 15.11 -4.07 7.81
CA GLN A 366 15.24 -3.82 9.23
C GLN A 366 14.00 -3.09 9.76
N VAL A 367 13.24 -3.71 10.66
CA VAL A 367 12.02 -3.16 11.25
C VAL A 367 11.67 -3.83 12.59
N SER A 368 11.30 -3.06 13.62
CA SER A 368 11.03 -3.66 14.94
C SER A 368 9.62 -4.22 14.96
N HIS A 369 8.64 -3.37 14.66
CA HIS A 369 7.24 -3.75 14.54
C HIS A 369 6.72 -3.41 13.15
N LEU A 370 6.26 -4.41 12.41
CA LEU A 370 5.59 -4.26 11.12
C LEU A 370 4.23 -4.95 11.17
N SER A 371 3.16 -4.19 10.94
CA SER A 371 1.80 -4.70 10.85
C SER A 371 1.26 -4.44 9.45
N ILE A 372 0.94 -5.49 8.72
CA ILE A 372 0.29 -5.47 7.42
C ILE A 372 -1.08 -6.11 7.59
N ARG A 373 -2.14 -5.33 7.35
CA ARG A 373 -3.53 -5.77 7.52
C ARG A 373 -4.29 -5.58 6.21
N GLY A 374 -4.90 -6.66 5.74
CA GLY A 374 -5.69 -6.64 4.52
C GLY A 374 -4.88 -6.30 3.27
N GLY A 375 -5.58 -5.73 2.31
CA GLY A 375 -4.99 -5.25 1.06
C GLY A 375 -4.85 -6.32 -0.02
N ASN A 376 -4.58 -5.83 -1.23
CA ASN A 376 -4.41 -6.64 -2.44
C ASN A 376 -2.95 -6.58 -2.85
N TRP A 377 -2.30 -7.72 -2.97
CA TRP A 377 -0.87 -7.83 -3.20
C TRP A 377 -0.66 -8.66 -4.46
N LEU A 378 -0.62 -7.96 -5.59
CA LEU A 378 -0.63 -8.54 -6.92
C LEU A 378 0.79 -8.61 -7.48
N ILE A 379 1.13 -9.76 -8.04
CA ILE A 379 2.33 -9.89 -8.86
C ILE A 379 2.03 -9.31 -10.23
N HIS A 380 2.75 -8.27 -10.61
CA HIS A 380 2.62 -7.69 -11.93
C HIS A 380 3.09 -8.71 -12.97
N PRO A 381 2.26 -9.05 -13.98
CA PRO A 381 2.70 -9.93 -15.04
C PRO A 381 3.85 -9.28 -15.82
N ALA A 382 4.77 -10.10 -16.31
CA ALA A 382 5.90 -9.63 -17.11
C ALA A 382 5.41 -8.74 -18.27
N THR A 383 5.84 -7.48 -18.28
CA THR A 383 5.66 -6.56 -19.39
C THR A 383 7.04 -6.03 -19.80
N GLY A 384 7.36 -6.08 -21.10
CA GLY A 384 8.68 -5.69 -21.59
C GLY A 384 9.79 -6.65 -21.15
N SER A 385 10.93 -6.10 -20.67
CA SER A 385 12.16 -6.85 -20.33
C SER A 385 12.21 -7.39 -18.90
N TRP A 386 11.16 -7.24 -18.10
CA TRP A 386 11.17 -7.60 -16.69
C TRP A 386 10.53 -8.95 -16.42
N THR A 387 11.15 -9.71 -15.53
CA THR A 387 10.64 -11.00 -15.07
C THR A 387 10.65 -11.03 -13.54
N PRO A 388 9.56 -11.48 -12.90
CA PRO A 388 9.54 -11.71 -11.46
C PRO A 388 10.37 -12.95 -11.05
N ALA A 389 10.95 -13.68 -12.02
CA ALA A 389 11.77 -14.85 -11.77
C ALA A 389 12.92 -14.54 -10.81
N GLY A 390 13.12 -15.40 -9.81
CA GLY A 390 14.15 -15.24 -8.80
C GLY A 390 13.88 -14.16 -7.73
N LYS A 391 12.70 -13.53 -7.72
CA LYS A 391 12.34 -12.47 -6.76
C LYS A 391 11.53 -12.97 -5.57
N ASN A 392 11.68 -12.29 -4.43
CA ASN A 392 10.88 -12.49 -3.21
C ASN A 392 9.88 -11.34 -3.09
N PHE A 393 8.61 -11.64 -2.83
CA PHE A 393 7.58 -10.61 -2.76
C PHE A 393 7.50 -9.95 -1.39
N PHE A 394 7.28 -10.73 -0.34
CA PHE A 394 7.48 -10.30 1.04
C PHE A 394 8.84 -10.81 1.51
N ASN A 395 9.74 -9.91 1.85
CA ASN A 395 11.06 -10.23 2.35
C ASN A 395 11.22 -9.63 3.75
N PHE A 396 11.24 -10.51 4.77
CA PHE A 396 11.42 -10.15 6.17
C PHE A 396 12.79 -10.64 6.64
N CYS A 397 13.78 -9.72 6.67
CA CYS A 397 15.15 -10.01 7.09
C CYS A 397 15.33 -9.78 8.60
N ARG A 398 15.49 -8.53 9.04
CA ARG A 398 15.72 -8.21 10.46
C ARG A 398 14.48 -7.57 11.06
N ALA A 399 13.43 -8.39 11.11
CA ALA A 399 12.12 -7.97 11.54
C ALA A 399 11.77 -8.61 12.90
N SER A 400 11.60 -7.83 13.97
CA SER A 400 11.46 -8.40 15.33
C SER A 400 10.05 -8.87 15.67
N THR A 401 9.04 -8.18 15.15
CA THR A 401 7.62 -8.49 15.28
C THR A 401 6.96 -8.14 13.97
N VAL A 402 6.52 -9.15 13.23
CA VAL A 402 5.77 -8.97 11.97
C VAL A 402 4.39 -9.57 12.11
N ARG A 403 3.38 -8.86 11.66
CA ARG A 403 2.02 -9.37 11.47
C ARG A 403 1.66 -9.15 10.00
N LEU A 404 1.41 -10.22 9.26
CA LEU A 404 0.85 -10.20 7.92
C LEU A 404 -0.49 -10.92 7.98
N GLU A 405 -1.57 -10.14 7.99
CA GLU A 405 -2.90 -10.63 8.32
C GLU A 405 -3.97 -10.18 7.31
N GLY A 406 -4.83 -11.11 6.87
CA GLY A 406 -5.98 -10.77 6.04
C GLY A 406 -5.65 -10.33 4.60
N ALA A 407 -4.40 -10.44 4.16
CA ALA A 407 -3.97 -10.01 2.84
C ALA A 407 -4.44 -10.98 1.73
N TRP A 408 -4.80 -10.44 0.56
CA TRP A 408 -4.95 -11.25 -0.66
C TRP A 408 -3.67 -11.16 -1.50
N ILE A 409 -2.89 -12.23 -1.47
CA ILE A 409 -1.64 -12.37 -2.23
C ILE A 409 -1.96 -13.19 -3.49
N SER A 410 -1.75 -12.61 -4.67
CA SER A 410 -2.17 -13.24 -5.92
C SER A 410 -1.19 -13.01 -7.05
N ASN A 411 -1.00 -14.04 -7.87
CA ASN A 411 -0.36 -13.93 -9.18
C ASN A 411 -1.35 -13.55 -10.29
N ASN A 412 -2.56 -13.12 -9.94
CA ASN A 412 -3.66 -12.79 -10.85
C ASN A 412 -3.93 -13.90 -11.89
N ALA A 413 -3.75 -15.15 -11.46
CA ALA A 413 -3.89 -16.35 -12.28
C ALA A 413 -2.99 -16.42 -13.52
N GLN A 414 -1.91 -15.62 -13.56
CA GLN A 414 -0.95 -15.60 -14.65
C GLN A 414 0.16 -16.62 -14.38
N PRO A 415 0.59 -17.40 -15.40
CA PRO A 415 1.71 -18.31 -15.26
C PRO A 415 3.00 -17.50 -15.09
N LEU A 416 3.53 -17.46 -13.87
CA LEU A 416 4.70 -16.67 -13.49
C LEU A 416 5.69 -17.53 -12.72
N GLU A 417 6.95 -17.14 -12.74
CA GLU A 417 8.00 -17.74 -11.94
C GLU A 417 8.50 -16.70 -10.93
N VAL A 418 8.70 -17.12 -9.68
CA VAL A 418 9.25 -16.30 -8.59
C VAL A 418 10.23 -17.14 -7.76
N ARG A 419 10.97 -16.53 -6.83
CA ARG A 419 11.72 -17.30 -5.84
C ARG A 419 10.81 -17.80 -4.72
N SER A 420 10.13 -16.89 -4.04
CA SER A 420 9.09 -17.18 -3.05
C SER A 420 8.09 -16.02 -2.93
N LEU A 421 6.91 -16.30 -2.39
CA LEU A 421 5.95 -15.24 -2.05
C LEU A 421 6.34 -14.57 -0.74
N ILE A 422 6.70 -15.37 0.27
CA ILE A 422 7.08 -14.87 1.59
C ILE A 422 8.41 -15.51 1.97
N ASN A 423 9.40 -14.68 2.27
CA ASN A 423 10.74 -15.08 2.70
C ASN A 423 11.02 -14.49 4.09
N VAL A 424 11.06 -15.33 5.10
CA VAL A 424 11.48 -14.98 6.46
C VAL A 424 12.91 -15.48 6.64
N THR A 425 13.85 -14.55 6.76
CA THR A 425 15.26 -14.91 6.59
C THR A 425 16.21 -14.30 7.62
N THR A 426 17.26 -15.07 7.90
CA THR A 426 18.52 -14.63 8.50
C THR A 426 19.47 -14.03 7.49
N ASP A 427 19.20 -14.18 6.18
CA ASP A 427 20.06 -13.66 5.14
C ASP A 427 20.28 -12.18 5.39
N SER A 428 21.56 -11.86 5.37
CA SER A 428 22.18 -10.60 5.74
C SER A 428 21.53 -9.34 5.18
N CYS A 429 20.66 -9.40 4.15
CA CYS A 429 20.17 -8.23 3.42
C CYS A 429 21.34 -7.24 3.10
N GLY A 430 22.58 -7.75 2.92
CA GLY A 430 23.83 -6.96 2.80
C GLY A 430 24.66 -6.75 4.09
N ILE A 431 24.44 -7.51 5.17
CA ILE A 431 25.04 -7.35 6.51
C ILE A 431 25.56 -8.67 7.13
N PRO A 432 26.89 -8.86 7.27
CA PRO A 432 27.49 -10.17 7.59
C PRO A 432 27.03 -10.89 8.88
N ASN A 433 26.50 -10.20 9.89
CA ASN A 433 26.29 -10.77 11.25
C ASN A 433 24.96 -10.37 11.92
N GLY A 434 23.84 -10.33 11.18
CA GLY A 434 22.53 -9.95 11.73
C GLY A 434 21.81 -11.10 12.47
N THR A 435 21.09 -10.79 13.55
CA THR A 435 20.01 -11.66 14.04
C THR A 435 18.90 -11.69 13.00
N GLY A 436 18.40 -12.88 12.65
CA GLY A 436 17.28 -13.03 11.71
C GLY A 436 15.97 -12.52 12.28
N ALA A 437 14.93 -12.56 11.45
CA ALA A 437 13.58 -12.20 11.86
C ALA A 437 13.10 -13.08 13.03
N SER A 438 12.37 -12.45 13.95
CA SER A 438 11.73 -13.09 15.10
C SER A 438 10.24 -12.75 15.14
N ASP A 439 9.44 -13.57 15.84
CA ASP A 439 8.00 -13.33 16.10
C ASP A 439 7.23 -12.83 14.85
N VAL A 440 7.30 -13.62 13.77
CA VAL A 440 6.61 -13.34 12.51
C VAL A 440 5.32 -14.13 12.46
N GLN A 441 4.17 -13.47 12.36
CA GLN A 441 2.87 -14.12 12.21
C GLN A 441 2.30 -13.84 10.83
N ILE A 442 2.05 -14.91 10.08
CA ILE A 442 1.43 -14.88 8.75
C ILE A 442 0.08 -15.59 8.90
N ARG A 443 -1.00 -14.81 9.05
CA ARG A 443 -2.30 -15.36 9.45
C ARG A 443 -3.46 -14.92 8.58
N ASN A 444 -4.44 -15.80 8.39
CA ASN A 444 -5.72 -15.45 7.76
C ASN A 444 -5.59 -14.78 6.38
N ASN A 445 -4.51 -15.04 5.64
CA ASN A 445 -4.30 -14.51 4.30
C ASN A 445 -4.93 -15.43 3.26
N LYS A 446 -5.36 -14.86 2.13
CA LYS A 446 -5.74 -15.61 0.93
C LYS A 446 -4.54 -15.65 -0.02
N ILE A 447 -4.01 -16.83 -0.30
CA ILE A 447 -2.89 -17.05 -1.22
C ILE A 447 -3.43 -17.69 -2.49
N GLU A 448 -3.37 -16.98 -3.60
CA GLU A 448 -3.81 -17.43 -4.92
C GLU A 448 -2.61 -17.70 -5.83
N TYR A 449 -2.54 -18.89 -6.43
CA TYR A 449 -1.31 -19.39 -7.05
C TYR A 449 -1.50 -20.20 -8.35
N ARG A 450 -2.48 -19.85 -9.20
CA ARG A 450 -2.73 -20.61 -10.44
C ARG A 450 -1.56 -20.50 -11.42
N GLY A 451 -0.89 -21.61 -11.72
CA GLY A 451 0.25 -21.64 -12.65
C GLY A 451 1.52 -20.94 -12.14
N LEU A 452 1.58 -20.61 -10.84
CA LEU A 452 2.77 -20.02 -10.22
C LEU A 452 3.85 -21.10 -10.01
N LYS A 453 5.04 -20.85 -10.52
CA LYS A 453 6.26 -21.63 -10.23
C LYS A 453 7.11 -20.90 -9.21
N THR A 454 7.62 -21.62 -8.22
CA THR A 454 8.59 -21.09 -7.25
C THR A 454 9.90 -21.88 -7.36
N SER A 455 11.05 -21.19 -7.40
CA SER A 455 12.36 -21.86 -7.39
C SER A 455 12.77 -22.38 -6.00
N VAL A 456 12.09 -21.92 -4.95
CA VAL A 456 12.13 -22.47 -3.59
C VAL A 456 10.68 -22.81 -3.18
N ALA A 457 10.32 -22.69 -1.90
CA ALA A 457 8.94 -22.81 -1.44
C ALA A 457 8.20 -21.47 -1.57
N MET A 458 6.87 -21.52 -1.57
CA MET A 458 6.04 -20.30 -1.56
C MET A 458 6.28 -19.48 -0.28
N ILE A 459 6.39 -20.16 0.86
CA ILE A 459 6.73 -19.57 2.16
C ILE A 459 8.01 -20.22 2.65
N VAL A 460 9.05 -19.41 2.80
CA VAL A 460 10.39 -19.83 3.19
C VAL A 460 10.72 -19.28 4.57
N LYS A 461 11.25 -20.15 5.43
CA LYS A 461 11.85 -19.79 6.71
C LYS A 461 13.26 -20.34 6.79
N THR A 462 14.27 -19.46 6.87
CA THR A 462 15.67 -19.89 6.93
C THR A 462 16.13 -20.20 8.36
N ALA A 463 17.26 -20.92 8.48
CA ALA A 463 17.84 -21.31 9.76
C ALA A 463 18.24 -20.07 10.57
N GLY A 464 17.98 -20.07 11.88
CA GLY A 464 18.28 -18.96 12.79
C GLY A 464 17.19 -17.88 12.90
N THR A 465 16.03 -18.07 12.26
CA THR A 465 14.80 -17.31 12.56
C THR A 465 13.99 -18.03 13.65
N SER A 466 13.28 -17.28 14.50
CA SER A 466 12.56 -17.83 15.66
C SER A 466 11.13 -17.27 15.80
N GLY A 467 10.23 -18.04 16.43
CA GLY A 467 8.87 -17.56 16.71
C GLY A 467 8.01 -17.27 15.47
N VAL A 468 8.30 -17.90 14.34
CA VAL A 468 7.51 -17.74 13.11
C VAL A 468 6.25 -18.62 13.22
N VAL A 469 5.08 -18.05 12.97
CA VAL A 469 3.79 -18.75 12.99
C VAL A 469 3.04 -18.51 11.69
N VAL A 470 2.67 -19.58 11.01
CA VAL A 470 1.87 -19.54 9.77
C VAL A 470 0.58 -20.31 9.98
N ALA A 471 -0.56 -19.63 10.14
CA ALA A 471 -1.82 -20.26 10.54
C ALA A 471 -3.05 -19.62 9.88
N GLY A 472 -4.11 -20.39 9.62
CA GLY A 472 -5.38 -19.86 9.09
C GLY A 472 -5.34 -19.30 7.66
N ASN A 473 -4.23 -19.48 6.92
CA ASN A 473 -4.12 -19.01 5.54
C ASN A 473 -4.90 -19.92 4.59
N LEU A 474 -5.69 -19.33 3.69
CA LEU A 474 -6.47 -20.00 2.68
C LEU A 474 -5.68 -20.07 1.37
N PHE A 475 -5.34 -21.27 0.93
CA PHE A 475 -4.74 -21.54 -0.37
C PHE A 475 -5.85 -21.69 -1.42
N THR A 476 -5.75 -20.95 -2.52
CA THR A 476 -6.71 -21.03 -3.62
C THR A 476 -6.02 -21.17 -4.96
N GLU A 477 -6.59 -22.02 -5.81
CA GLU A 477 -6.26 -22.10 -7.22
C GLU A 477 -7.42 -21.47 -8.01
N PHE A 478 -7.22 -20.23 -8.48
CA PHE A 478 -8.26 -19.46 -9.19
C PHE A 478 -9.58 -19.39 -8.41
N PHE A 479 -9.53 -18.76 -7.23
CA PHE A 479 -10.66 -18.62 -6.28
C PHE A 479 -11.22 -19.93 -5.69
N ASN A 480 -10.78 -21.10 -6.13
CA ASN A 480 -11.21 -22.37 -5.56
C ASN A 480 -10.28 -22.79 -4.42
N PRO A 481 -10.79 -22.99 -3.19
CA PRO A 481 -10.01 -23.53 -2.08
C PRO A 481 -9.32 -24.85 -2.45
N ARG A 482 -8.05 -24.97 -2.10
CA ARG A 482 -7.24 -26.17 -2.29
C ARG A 482 -6.39 -26.43 -1.04
N PRO A 483 -5.97 -27.68 -0.78
CA PRO A 483 -4.83 -27.92 0.09
C PRO A 483 -3.61 -27.12 -0.39
N PRO A 484 -2.68 -26.75 0.51
CA PRO A 484 -1.42 -26.16 0.11
C PRO A 484 -0.68 -27.07 -0.89
N PRO A 485 -0.03 -26.51 -1.92
CA PRO A 485 0.77 -27.30 -2.84
C PRO A 485 1.97 -27.95 -2.10
N PRO A 486 2.57 -29.03 -2.64
CA PRO A 486 3.66 -29.75 -1.98
C PRO A 486 4.88 -28.89 -1.62
N ASN A 487 5.14 -27.83 -2.38
CA ASN A 487 6.21 -26.85 -2.17
C ASN A 487 5.72 -25.57 -1.46
N ALA A 488 4.57 -25.60 -0.77
CA ALA A 488 4.05 -24.43 -0.07
C ALA A 488 5.01 -23.91 1.01
N PHE A 489 5.72 -24.82 1.68
CA PHE A 489 6.52 -24.50 2.85
C PHE A 489 7.93 -25.08 2.78
N SER A 490 8.91 -24.32 3.25
CA SER A 490 10.28 -24.78 3.51
C SER A 490 10.71 -24.29 4.88
N TRP A 491 10.93 -25.22 5.80
CA TRP A 491 11.35 -24.96 7.18
C TRP A 491 12.82 -25.35 7.38
N ALA A 492 13.57 -24.49 8.05
CA ALA A 492 14.91 -24.84 8.48
C ALA A 492 14.91 -25.84 9.65
N ALA A 493 15.91 -26.73 9.68
CA ALA A 493 15.98 -27.93 10.53
C ALA A 493 15.94 -27.70 12.06
N SER A 494 16.02 -26.46 12.55
CA SER A 494 16.19 -26.13 13.97
C SER A 494 14.92 -25.65 14.68
N ASP A 495 13.72 -25.84 14.12
CA ASP A 495 12.51 -25.24 14.69
C ASP A 495 11.31 -26.20 14.67
N ALA A 496 11.16 -26.93 15.78
CA ALA A 496 10.04 -27.85 16.02
C ALA A 496 8.71 -27.15 16.38
N GLN A 497 8.67 -25.82 16.53
CA GLN A 497 7.49 -25.08 17.00
C GLN A 497 6.82 -24.18 15.94
N SER A 498 7.49 -23.91 14.81
CA SER A 498 7.09 -22.87 13.86
C SER A 498 6.08 -23.24 12.75
N ALA A 499 5.54 -24.47 12.75
CA ALA A 499 4.67 -24.93 11.67
C ALA A 499 3.46 -25.71 12.16
N LEU A 500 2.53 -25.04 12.85
CA LEU A 500 1.16 -25.53 12.90
C LEU A 500 0.48 -25.08 11.61
N TYR A 501 0.64 -25.83 10.53
CA TYR A 501 -0.36 -25.80 9.45
C TYR A 501 -1.70 -26.22 10.08
N GLN A 502 -2.45 -25.21 10.51
CA GLN A 502 -3.82 -25.38 10.92
C GLN A 502 -4.66 -25.32 9.65
N GLY A 503 -4.90 -26.49 9.04
CA GLY A 503 -5.91 -26.64 8.00
C GLY A 503 -7.24 -26.02 8.40
N LEU A 504 -8.10 -25.80 7.41
CA LEU A 504 -9.31 -24.99 7.56
C LEU A 504 -10.23 -25.60 8.63
N ALA A 505 -10.71 -24.80 9.58
CA ALA A 505 -11.79 -25.24 10.46
C ALA A 505 -13.00 -25.67 9.60
N GLY A 506 -13.58 -26.83 9.89
CA GLY A 506 -14.60 -27.44 9.04
C GLY A 506 -14.05 -28.31 7.90
N GLU A 507 -12.73 -28.50 7.79
CA GLU A 507 -12.15 -29.55 6.93
C GLU A 507 -12.76 -30.92 7.28
N LEU A 508 -13.17 -31.66 6.26
CA LEU A 508 -13.86 -32.94 6.38
C LEU A 508 -13.00 -34.07 5.82
N VAL A 509 -12.76 -35.10 6.63
CA VAL A 509 -12.20 -36.39 6.18
C VAL A 509 -13.24 -37.46 6.41
N GLN A 510 -13.56 -38.24 5.38
CA GLN A 510 -14.57 -39.29 5.44
C GLN A 510 -14.01 -40.63 4.96
N THR A 511 -14.57 -41.72 5.46
CA THR A 511 -14.24 -43.09 5.06
C THR A 511 -15.51 -43.95 5.01
N SER A 512 -15.61 -44.82 4.01
CA SER A 512 -16.71 -45.78 3.85
C SER A 512 -16.20 -47.03 3.12
N PRO A 513 -15.33 -47.83 3.75
CA PRO A 513 -14.75 -49.01 3.13
C PRO A 513 -15.76 -50.16 2.97
N PRO A 514 -15.43 -51.19 2.16
CA PRO A 514 -16.22 -52.41 2.06
C PRO A 514 -16.34 -53.16 3.41
N PRO A 515 -17.36 -54.04 3.58
CA PRO A 515 -17.47 -54.88 4.76
C PRO A 515 -16.23 -55.76 5.00
N VAL A 516 -15.87 -55.89 6.26
CA VAL A 516 -14.73 -56.66 6.76
C VAL A 516 -15.25 -57.89 7.50
N ASP A 517 -14.67 -59.06 7.20
CA ASP A 517 -14.96 -60.30 7.91
C ASP A 517 -14.44 -60.25 9.35
N MET A 518 -15.33 -60.53 10.29
CA MET A 518 -15.01 -60.56 11.72
C MET A 518 -14.54 -61.94 12.15
N THR A 519 -13.65 -61.97 13.14
CA THR A 519 -13.26 -63.21 13.84
C THR A 519 -13.72 -63.11 15.29
N ASP A 520 -14.29 -64.19 15.83
CA ASP A 520 -14.89 -64.20 17.16
C ASP A 520 -13.92 -63.65 18.22
N ARG A 521 -14.34 -62.61 18.92
CA ARG A 521 -13.61 -61.90 19.99
C ARG A 521 -12.29 -61.24 19.58
N ILE A 522 -12.02 -61.10 18.27
CA ILE A 522 -10.83 -60.41 17.77
C ILE A 522 -11.23 -59.05 17.20
N ALA A 523 -10.50 -58.01 17.61
CA ALA A 523 -10.67 -56.67 17.05
C ALA A 523 -10.06 -56.56 15.64
N ARG A 524 -10.70 -55.77 14.78
CA ARG A 524 -10.27 -55.53 13.40
C ARG A 524 -10.42 -54.06 13.05
N ASP A 525 -9.52 -53.57 12.21
CA ASP A 525 -9.72 -52.31 11.50
C ASP A 525 -10.83 -52.49 10.48
N ILE A 526 -11.91 -51.73 10.67
CA ILE A 526 -13.05 -51.70 9.75
C ILE A 526 -13.09 -50.40 8.97
N GLY A 527 -12.20 -49.44 9.25
CA GLY A 527 -11.95 -48.24 8.47
C GLY A 527 -10.73 -47.47 8.96
N ILE A 528 -10.16 -46.63 8.09
CA ILE A 528 -9.01 -45.79 8.40
C ILE A 528 -9.27 -44.39 7.86
N LEU A 529 -8.93 -43.38 8.66
CA LEU A 529 -8.96 -41.96 8.33
C LEU A 529 -7.51 -41.43 8.45
N SER A 530 -7.00 -40.74 7.43
CA SER A 530 -5.69 -40.08 7.51
C SER A 530 -5.90 -38.61 7.89
N LEU A 531 -5.56 -38.24 9.12
CA LEU A 531 -5.82 -36.91 9.65
C LEU A 531 -4.53 -36.10 9.71
N ALA A 532 -4.50 -34.95 9.02
CA ALA A 532 -3.39 -34.00 9.14
C ALA A 532 -3.27 -33.46 10.59
N PRO A 533 -2.10 -32.94 11.01
CA PRO A 533 -1.95 -32.32 12.32
C PRO A 533 -3.04 -31.28 12.62
N GLY A 534 -3.66 -31.34 13.79
CA GLY A 534 -4.81 -30.50 14.17
C GLY A 534 -5.69 -31.09 15.27
N VAL A 535 -6.71 -30.35 15.70
CA VAL A 535 -7.76 -30.86 16.59
C VAL A 535 -8.93 -31.32 15.74
N TRP A 536 -9.37 -32.56 15.90
CA TRP A 536 -10.40 -33.19 15.08
C TRP A 536 -11.51 -33.76 15.95
N SER A 537 -12.77 -33.50 15.60
CA SER A 537 -13.93 -34.20 16.16
C SER A 537 -14.36 -35.29 15.20
N CYS A 538 -14.33 -36.54 15.64
CA CYS A 538 -14.62 -37.70 14.83
C CYS A 538 -15.89 -38.41 15.31
N HIS A 539 -16.70 -38.83 14.35
CA HIS A 539 -17.90 -39.64 14.56
C HIS A 539 -17.99 -40.70 13.46
N ALA A 540 -18.39 -41.92 13.83
CA ALA A 540 -18.59 -43.01 12.88
C ALA A 540 -19.87 -43.77 13.18
N ARG A 541 -20.41 -44.45 12.17
CA ARG A 541 -21.43 -45.48 12.35
C ARG A 541 -20.88 -46.82 11.96
N LEU A 542 -21.10 -47.82 12.78
CA LEU A 542 -20.80 -49.22 12.53
C LEU A 542 -22.07 -49.94 12.20
N GLN A 543 -22.02 -50.81 11.20
CA GLN A 543 -23.11 -51.70 10.89
C GLN A 543 -22.62 -53.15 10.93
N LEU A 544 -23.34 -53.97 11.71
CA LEU A 544 -23.20 -55.42 11.78
C LEU A 544 -23.99 -56.07 10.65
N LEU A 545 -23.41 -57.08 10.03
CA LEU A 545 -23.98 -57.85 8.94
C LEU A 545 -23.83 -59.35 9.22
N PRO A 546 -24.66 -59.94 10.11
CA PRO A 546 -24.63 -61.38 10.37
C PRO A 546 -25.22 -62.17 9.19
N ALA A 547 -24.57 -63.27 8.81
CA ALA A 547 -25.16 -64.24 7.89
C ALA A 547 -26.35 -64.98 8.53
N ALA A 548 -27.21 -65.59 7.71
CA ALA A 548 -28.34 -66.37 8.19
C ALA A 548 -27.88 -67.47 9.17
N GLY A 549 -28.49 -67.51 10.36
CA GLY A 549 -28.15 -68.49 11.41
C GLY A 549 -27.08 -68.03 12.41
N VAL A 550 -26.44 -66.87 12.20
CA VAL A 550 -25.47 -66.31 13.15
C VAL A 550 -26.18 -65.60 14.31
N LYS A 551 -25.71 -65.86 15.52
CA LYS A 551 -26.11 -65.11 16.72
C LYS A 551 -24.93 -64.33 17.28
N VAL A 552 -25.04 -63.00 17.25
CA VAL A 552 -24.08 -62.09 17.89
C VAL A 552 -24.49 -61.91 19.35
N ARG A 553 -23.55 -62.08 20.28
CA ARG A 553 -23.73 -62.01 21.75
C ARG A 553 -23.20 -60.72 22.36
N ALA A 554 -22.20 -60.13 21.72
CA ALA A 554 -21.65 -58.83 22.09
C ALA A 554 -21.04 -58.17 20.86
N PHE A 555 -21.08 -56.85 20.79
CA PHE A 555 -20.29 -56.11 19.82
C PHE A 555 -19.90 -54.74 20.38
N GLN A 556 -18.74 -54.28 19.91
CA GLN A 556 -18.11 -53.06 20.37
C GLN A 556 -17.43 -52.36 19.20
N GLY A 557 -17.34 -51.05 19.32
CA GLY A 557 -16.71 -50.19 18.33
C GLY A 557 -16.04 -49.02 19.02
N ALA A 558 -14.87 -48.63 18.54
CA ALA A 558 -14.17 -47.43 18.99
C ALA A 558 -13.37 -46.79 17.85
N PHE A 559 -12.91 -45.56 18.06
CA PHE A 559 -11.73 -45.08 17.36
C PHE A 559 -10.47 -45.60 18.04
N SER A 560 -9.38 -45.79 17.30
CA SER A 560 -8.08 -46.17 17.84
C SER A 560 -6.96 -45.44 17.11
N THR A 561 -5.93 -45.05 17.86
CA THR A 561 -4.65 -44.60 17.29
C THR A 561 -3.72 -45.75 16.93
N GLU A 562 -4.07 -46.98 17.33
CA GLU A 562 -3.32 -48.21 17.07
C GLU A 562 -4.14 -49.16 16.18
N PRO A 563 -3.50 -49.87 15.24
CA PRO A 563 -4.19 -50.75 14.29
C PRO A 563 -4.77 -51.99 14.97
N ALA A 564 -6.02 -52.32 14.65
CA ALA A 564 -6.74 -53.50 15.10
C ALA A 564 -6.78 -53.69 16.63
N GLU A 565 -6.64 -52.61 17.39
CA GLU A 565 -6.64 -52.63 18.85
C GLU A 565 -7.80 -51.81 19.40
N MET A 566 -8.52 -52.37 20.37
CA MET A 566 -9.54 -51.64 21.10
C MET A 566 -8.88 -50.79 22.19
N PRO A 567 -9.15 -49.48 22.25
CA PRO A 567 -8.59 -48.62 23.28
C PRO A 567 -9.10 -49.03 24.67
N ALA A 568 -8.44 -48.60 25.74
CA ALA A 568 -8.93 -48.84 27.08
C ALA A 568 -10.29 -48.17 27.29
N ALA A 569 -11.32 -48.95 27.66
CA ALA A 569 -12.65 -48.42 27.97
C ALA A 569 -12.58 -47.45 29.18
N PRO A 570 -13.33 -46.32 29.17
CA PRO A 570 -14.31 -45.87 28.18
C PRO A 570 -13.75 -44.86 27.15
N GLY A 571 -12.53 -45.06 26.63
CA GLY A 571 -11.82 -44.11 25.77
C GLY A 571 -12.25 -44.07 24.30
N GLN A 572 -11.92 -42.95 23.63
CA GLN A 572 -11.95 -42.78 22.17
C GLN A 572 -13.31 -43.03 21.48
N GLY A 573 -14.39 -42.61 22.13
CA GLY A 573 -15.75 -42.70 21.57
C GLY A 573 -16.31 -44.12 21.57
N MET A 574 -15.70 -45.02 22.34
CA MET A 574 -16.09 -46.42 22.44
C MET A 574 -17.56 -46.62 22.84
N PHE A 575 -18.20 -47.60 22.22
CA PHE A 575 -19.40 -48.25 22.75
C PHE A 575 -19.15 -49.76 22.93
N MET A 576 -19.88 -50.37 23.85
CA MET A 576 -19.91 -51.82 24.04
C MET A 576 -21.33 -52.24 24.40
N GLU A 577 -21.89 -53.18 23.65
CA GLU A 577 -23.22 -53.73 23.90
C GLU A 577 -23.17 -55.26 24.02
N SER A 578 -24.00 -55.79 24.91
CA SER A 578 -24.26 -57.23 25.04
C SER A 578 -25.75 -57.50 24.84
N GLY A 579 -26.07 -58.58 24.11
CA GLY A 579 -27.42 -58.89 23.64
C GLY A 579 -27.40 -59.99 22.58
N GLU A 580 -28.56 -60.55 22.21
CA GLU A 580 -28.65 -61.50 21.09
C GLU A 580 -29.19 -60.81 19.83
N TRP A 581 -28.36 -60.69 18.80
CA TRP A 581 -28.76 -60.14 17.50
C TRP A 581 -28.63 -61.20 16.40
N SER A 582 -29.65 -61.27 15.53
CA SER A 582 -29.71 -62.18 14.37
C SER A 582 -29.91 -61.44 13.04
N GLY A 583 -30.06 -60.11 13.08
CA GLY A 583 -30.20 -59.23 11.92
C GLY A 583 -29.16 -58.11 11.91
N ALA A 584 -29.20 -57.28 10.88
CA ALA A 584 -28.30 -56.14 10.76
C ALA A 584 -28.60 -55.06 11.81
N GLU A 585 -27.56 -54.57 12.45
CA GLU A 585 -27.65 -53.59 13.55
C GLU A 585 -26.69 -52.44 13.28
N ILE A 586 -27.07 -51.22 13.67
CA ILE A 586 -26.24 -50.01 13.47
C ILE A 586 -25.99 -49.33 14.81
N ARG A 587 -24.74 -48.95 15.10
CA ARG A 587 -24.36 -48.17 16.28
C ARG A 587 -23.39 -47.05 15.96
N GLY A 588 -23.42 -45.98 16.75
CA GLY A 588 -22.50 -44.85 16.63
C GLY A 588 -21.25 -45.03 17.48
N ILE A 589 -20.12 -44.54 16.98
CA ILE A 589 -18.88 -44.31 17.73
C ILE A 589 -18.67 -42.80 17.81
N GLY A 590 -18.31 -42.32 18.98
CA GLY A 590 -18.08 -40.90 19.25
C GLY A 590 -19.38 -40.10 19.50
N PRO A 591 -19.31 -38.76 19.47
CA PRO A 591 -18.17 -37.96 19.04
C PRO A 591 -16.96 -38.11 19.97
N PHE A 592 -15.75 -38.12 19.42
CA PHE A 592 -14.51 -38.05 20.19
C PHE A 592 -13.54 -37.05 19.57
N VAL A 593 -12.83 -36.31 20.41
CA VAL A 593 -11.90 -35.27 19.97
C VAL A 593 -10.46 -35.78 20.07
N PHE A 594 -9.76 -35.75 18.94
CA PHE A 594 -8.34 -36.05 18.84
C PHE A 594 -7.54 -34.75 18.75
N ASP A 595 -6.61 -34.56 19.68
CA ASP A 595 -5.61 -33.50 19.58
C ASP A 595 -4.32 -34.07 18.95
N LEU A 596 -4.13 -33.75 17.67
CA LEU A 596 -2.96 -34.14 16.88
C LEU A 596 -2.05 -32.93 16.59
N THR A 597 -2.16 -31.86 17.37
CA THR A 597 -1.39 -30.61 17.15
C THR A 597 0.12 -30.82 17.27
N THR A 598 0.56 -31.81 18.03
CA THR A 598 1.99 -32.12 18.22
C THR A 598 2.59 -32.99 17.11
N LYS A 599 1.78 -33.46 16.15
CA LYS A 599 2.23 -34.33 15.04
C LYS A 599 2.79 -33.49 13.89
N THR A 600 3.80 -34.01 13.20
CA THR A 600 4.44 -33.35 12.04
C THR A 600 3.99 -33.89 10.68
N GLN A 601 3.26 -35.00 10.67
CA GLN A 601 2.70 -35.65 9.49
C GLN A 601 1.28 -36.14 9.78
N SER A 602 0.53 -36.49 8.74
CA SER A 602 -0.81 -37.07 8.90
C SER A 602 -0.74 -38.34 9.74
N SER A 603 -1.61 -38.44 10.74
CA SER A 603 -1.72 -39.60 11.61
C SER A 603 -2.89 -40.48 11.16
N PRO A 604 -2.71 -41.81 11.05
CA PRO A 604 -3.82 -42.71 10.81
C PRO A 604 -4.69 -42.77 12.08
N LEU A 605 -6.00 -42.66 11.88
CA LEU A 605 -7.01 -42.94 12.89
C LEU A 605 -7.81 -44.14 12.42
N HIS A 606 -7.79 -45.21 13.20
CA HIS A 606 -8.45 -46.46 12.91
C HIS A 606 -9.86 -46.45 13.50
N ILE A 607 -10.82 -46.95 12.74
CA ILE A 607 -12.14 -47.30 13.25
C ILE A 607 -12.08 -48.81 13.48
N VAL A 608 -12.16 -49.22 14.74
CA VAL A 608 -11.99 -50.60 15.15
C VAL A 608 -13.32 -51.19 15.59
N GLY A 609 -13.60 -52.41 15.15
CA GLY A 609 -14.78 -53.20 15.54
C GLY A 609 -14.37 -54.53 16.13
N ALA A 610 -15.16 -55.06 17.09
CA ALA A 610 -15.04 -56.43 17.57
C ALA A 610 -16.41 -56.99 17.94
N ALA A 611 -16.61 -58.29 17.81
CA ALA A 611 -17.83 -58.97 18.20
C ALA A 611 -17.58 -60.37 18.76
N SER A 612 -18.49 -60.82 19.62
CA SER A 612 -18.60 -62.19 20.11
C SER A 612 -19.80 -62.84 19.42
N PHE A 613 -19.61 -63.92 18.66
CA PHE A 613 -20.67 -64.55 17.87
C PHE A 613 -20.42 -66.04 17.63
N ALA A 614 -21.47 -66.78 17.28
CA ALA A 614 -21.39 -68.19 16.94
C ALA A 614 -22.32 -68.54 15.76
N GLY A 615 -22.00 -69.63 15.05
CA GLY A 615 -22.90 -70.24 14.07
C GLY A 615 -22.77 -69.76 12.63
N GLY A 616 -21.66 -69.14 12.22
CA GLY A 616 -21.44 -68.74 10.82
C GLY A 616 -20.49 -67.55 10.65
N GLN A 617 -20.61 -66.82 9.54
CA GLN A 617 -19.79 -65.64 9.22
C GLN A 617 -20.50 -64.33 9.63
N LEU A 618 -19.73 -63.41 10.20
CA LEU A 618 -20.16 -62.06 10.55
C LEU A 618 -19.29 -61.05 9.81
N GLN A 619 -19.91 -60.05 9.20
CA GLN A 619 -19.21 -58.91 8.64
C GLN A 619 -19.54 -57.62 9.41
N MET A 620 -18.63 -56.66 9.35
CA MET A 620 -18.85 -55.29 9.81
C MET A 620 -18.40 -54.29 8.75
N ASN A 621 -19.13 -53.20 8.60
CA ASN A 621 -18.70 -52.04 7.82
C ASN A 621 -18.85 -50.76 8.65
N THR A 622 -18.33 -49.65 8.11
CA THR A 622 -18.44 -48.35 8.77
C THR A 622 -18.58 -47.21 7.77
N VAL A 623 -19.22 -46.13 8.23
CA VAL A 623 -19.09 -44.80 7.64
C VAL A 623 -18.55 -43.87 8.73
N GLY A 624 -17.33 -43.38 8.53
CA GLY A 624 -16.63 -42.50 9.46
C GLY A 624 -16.45 -41.09 8.89
N GLN A 625 -16.50 -40.10 9.77
CA GLN A 625 -16.26 -38.70 9.44
C GLN A 625 -15.50 -38.01 10.57
N CYS A 626 -14.48 -37.25 10.22
CA CYS A 626 -13.84 -36.30 11.12
C CYS A 626 -14.00 -34.88 10.58
N VAL A 627 -14.32 -33.97 11.47
CA VAL A 627 -14.40 -32.53 11.22
C VAL A 627 -13.29 -31.86 12.00
N ARG A 628 -12.49 -31.05 11.31
CA ARG A 628 -11.47 -30.25 11.98
C ARG A 628 -12.11 -29.15 12.82
N LEU A 629 -11.77 -29.12 14.10
CA LEU A 629 -12.24 -28.08 15.03
C LEU A 629 -11.37 -26.82 14.92
N ARG A 630 -11.91 -25.71 15.43
CA ARG A 630 -11.21 -24.42 15.49
C ARG A 630 -10.09 -24.43 16.53
#